data_AF-A0A955VSQ3-F1
#
_entry.id   AF-A0A955VSQ3-F1
#
_cell.length_a   1.000
_cell.length_b   1.000
_cell.length_c   1.000
_cell.angle_alpha   90.00
_cell.angle_beta   90.00
_cell.angle_gamma   90.00
#
_symmetry.space_group_name_H-M   'P 1'
#
loop_
_entity.id
_entity.type
_entity.pdbx_description
1 polymer ?
#
loop_
_entity_poly.entity_id
_entity_poly.type
_entity_poly.pdbx_seq_one_letter_code
_entity_poly.pdbx_strand_id
1 'polypeptide(L)'
;MYRCDLCSEVAPPGTPAERVVIDVRPARFPTRARCQTTGLRKHRFKRSHWRDDPGGEGHQIVREAQVCPACARATAAARAELTAGLG
;
A
#
# COMPACT_ATOMS: atom_id res chain seq x y z
N MET A 1 -4.91 8.58 22.15
CA MET A 1 -4.57 7.33 22.85
C MET A 1 -5.14 6.19 22.03
N TYR A 2 -4.39 5.12 21.83
CA TYR A 2 -4.84 3.92 21.10
C TYR A 2 -4.10 2.70 21.64
N ARG A 3 -4.63 1.49 21.41
CA ARG A 3 -3.91 0.26 21.71
C ARG A 3 -3.15 -0.19 20.46
N CYS A 4 -1.87 -0.50 20.60
CA CYS A 4 -1.07 -1.08 19.53
C CYS A 4 -1.56 -2.50 19.24
N ASP A 5 -1.88 -2.81 17.98
CA ASP A 5 -2.39 -4.12 17.59
C ASP A 5 -1.34 -5.25 17.70
N LEU A 6 -0.05 -4.91 17.77
CA LEU A 6 1.04 -5.88 17.85
C LEU A 6 1.53 -6.13 19.28
N CYS A 7 1.88 -5.09 20.04
CA CYS A 7 2.37 -5.25 21.42
C CYS A 7 1.28 -5.10 22.49
N SER A 8 0.05 -4.77 22.11
CA SER A 8 -1.08 -4.54 23.02
C SER A 8 -0.92 -3.40 24.03
N GLU A 9 0.19 -2.64 24.00
CA GLU A 9 0.37 -1.47 24.86
C GLU A 9 -0.52 -0.30 24.43
N VAL A 10 -0.90 0.53 25.40
CA VAL A 10 -1.69 1.73 25.16
C VAL A 10 -0.73 2.91 24.90
N ALA A 11 -0.73 3.43 23.68
CA ALA A 11 0.08 4.58 23.30
C ALA A 11 -0.51 5.87 23.89
N PRO A 12 0.31 6.70 24.57
CA PRO A 12 -0.17 7.92 25.22
C PRO A 12 -0.63 8.97 24.19
N PRO A 13 -1.41 9.99 24.61
CA PRO A 13 -1.76 11.12 23.75
C PRO A 13 -0.52 11.75 23.08
N GLY A 14 -0.66 12.16 21.82
CA GLY A 14 0.45 12.73 21.04
C GLY A 14 1.42 11.72 20.44
N THR A 15 1.33 10.43 20.77
CA THR A 15 2.11 9.38 20.08
C THR A 15 1.47 9.09 18.71
N PRO A 16 2.25 9.14 17.60
CA PRO A 16 1.70 8.84 16.28
C PRO A 16 1.33 7.36 16.17
N ALA A 17 0.25 7.08 15.43
CA ALA A 17 -0.14 5.73 15.04
C ALA A 17 0.35 5.47 13.60
N GLU A 18 1.01 4.35 13.39
CA GLU A 18 1.50 3.94 12.07
C GLU A 18 0.72 2.71 11.60
N ARG A 19 0.52 2.58 10.27
CA ARG A 19 -0.10 1.40 9.67
C ARG A 19 0.98 0.52 9.06
N VAL A 20 1.01 -0.74 9.47
CA VAL A 20 1.92 -1.74 8.90
C VAL A 20 1.14 -2.88 8.25
N VAL A 21 1.63 -3.34 7.10
CA VAL A 21 1.08 -4.50 6.40
C VAL A 21 1.54 -5.77 7.10
N ILE A 22 0.58 -6.54 7.62
CA ILE A 22 0.84 -7.80 8.34
C ILE A 22 0.42 -9.04 7.55
N ASP A 23 -0.34 -8.86 6.46
CA ASP A 23 -0.76 -9.97 5.61
C ASP A 23 -0.97 -9.51 4.16
N VAL A 24 -0.48 -10.33 3.22
CA VAL A 24 -0.59 -10.12 1.77
C VAL A 24 -0.96 -11.43 1.09
N ARG A 25 -1.73 -11.35 0.01
CA ARG A 25 -2.06 -12.51 -0.83
C ARG A 25 -1.66 -12.26 -2.29
N PRO A 26 -1.24 -13.30 -3.03
CA PRO A 26 -1.15 -13.22 -4.49
C PRO A 26 -2.51 -12.84 -5.08
N ALA A 27 -2.50 -11.99 -6.10
CA ALA A 27 -3.68 -11.50 -6.78
C ALA A 27 -3.44 -11.39 -8.28
N ARG A 28 -4.45 -11.79 -9.06
CA ARG A 28 -4.50 -11.58 -10.51
C ARG A 28 -5.51 -10.48 -10.81
N PHE A 29 -5.06 -9.49 -11.56
CA PHE A 29 -5.85 -8.34 -11.96
C PHE A 29 -6.28 -8.51 -13.42
N PRO A 30 -7.58 -8.45 -13.72
CA PRO A 30 -8.06 -8.59 -15.08
C PRO A 30 -7.70 -7.36 -15.92
N THR A 31 -7.64 -7.55 -17.24
CA THR A 31 -7.58 -6.46 -18.21
C THR A 31 -8.83 -5.58 -18.10
N ARG A 32 -8.66 -4.25 -18.13
CA ARG A 32 -9.75 -3.27 -18.06
C ARG A 32 -9.67 -2.28 -19.22
N ALA A 33 -10.72 -2.24 -20.04
CA ALA A 33 -10.78 -1.34 -21.18
C ALA A 33 -11.04 0.11 -20.75
N ARG A 34 -10.41 1.07 -21.42
CA ARG A 34 -10.64 2.53 -21.34
C ARG A 34 -10.61 3.10 -19.91
N CYS A 35 -9.75 2.60 -19.02
CA CYS A 35 -9.72 3.05 -17.63
C CYS A 35 -8.78 4.24 -17.37
N GLN A 36 -7.89 4.57 -18.32
CA GLN A 36 -6.97 5.70 -18.23
C GLN A 36 -7.28 6.71 -19.33
N THR A 37 -7.35 8.00 -19.01
CA THR A 37 -7.44 9.07 -20.03
C THR A 37 -6.13 9.85 -20.05
N THR A 38 -5.55 10.02 -21.23
CA THR A 38 -4.42 10.92 -21.46
C THR A 38 -4.86 12.08 -22.35
N GLY A 39 -4.58 13.31 -21.89
CA GLY A 39 -4.99 14.54 -22.56
C GLY A 39 -5.34 15.64 -21.55
N LEU A 40 -4.60 16.76 -21.59
CA LEU A 40 -4.90 17.95 -20.78
C LEU A 40 -6.19 18.61 -21.30
N ARG A 41 -7.19 18.80 -20.41
CA ARG A 41 -8.40 19.63 -20.68
C ARG A 41 -8.09 21.09 -21.08
N LYS A 42 -6.82 21.53 -21.04
CA LYS A 42 -6.41 22.92 -21.26
C LYS A 42 -6.25 23.36 -22.71
N HIS A 43 -6.15 22.45 -23.68
CA HIS A 43 -6.10 22.83 -25.09
C HIS A 43 -7.37 22.37 -25.81
N ARG A 44 -8.17 23.36 -26.23
CA ARG A 44 -9.48 23.27 -26.91
C ARG A 44 -9.51 22.36 -28.17
N PHE A 45 -8.39 21.75 -28.55
CA PHE A 45 -8.21 21.00 -29.79
C PHE A 45 -7.53 19.61 -29.64
N LYS A 46 -7.16 19.14 -28.44
CA LYS A 46 -6.63 17.77 -28.27
C LYS A 46 -7.71 16.82 -27.78
N ARG A 47 -8.06 15.81 -28.60
CA ARG A 47 -8.99 14.73 -28.24
C ARG A 47 -8.39 13.91 -27.09
N SER A 48 -9.21 13.57 -26.09
CA SER A 48 -8.82 12.65 -25.02
C SER A 48 -8.65 11.25 -25.60
N HIS A 49 -7.51 10.61 -25.33
CA HIS A 49 -7.28 9.21 -25.70
C HIS A 49 -7.49 8.33 -24.47
N TRP A 50 -8.34 7.32 -24.64
CA TRP A 50 -8.53 6.29 -23.63
C TRP A 50 -7.49 5.18 -23.82
N ARG A 51 -6.88 4.74 -22.73
CA ARG A 51 -5.93 3.62 -22.70
C ARG A 51 -6.46 2.52 -21.79
N ASP A 52 -6.23 1.28 -22.23
CA ASP A 52 -6.58 0.09 -21.47
C ASP A 52 -5.52 -0.20 -20.40
N ASP A 53 -5.94 -0.78 -19.29
CA ASP A 53 -5.07 -1.40 -18.30
C ASP A 53 -4.95 -2.90 -18.65
N PRO A 54 -3.74 -3.39 -18.98
CA PRO A 54 -3.55 -4.79 -19.36
C PRO A 54 -3.87 -5.76 -18.20
N GLY A 55 -3.95 -5.29 -16.96
CA GLY A 55 -4.00 -6.17 -15.79
C GLY A 55 -2.62 -6.74 -15.48
N GLY A 56 -2.57 -7.84 -14.73
CA GLY A 56 -1.31 -8.49 -14.36
C GLY A 56 -1.39 -9.33 -13.09
N GLU A 57 -0.25 -9.78 -12.60
CA GLU A 57 -0.14 -10.54 -11.35
C GLU A 57 0.68 -9.74 -10.33
N GLY A 58 0.31 -9.83 -9.06
CA GLY A 58 0.99 -9.13 -7.98
C GLY A 58 0.49 -9.59 -6.61
N HIS A 59 0.68 -8.74 -5.61
CA HIS A 59 0.19 -8.98 -4.26
C HIS A 59 -0.82 -7.91 -3.87
N GLN A 60 -1.84 -8.30 -3.10
CA GLN A 60 -2.77 -7.39 -2.45
C GLN A 60 -2.61 -7.47 -0.95
N ILE A 61 -2.69 -6.32 -0.30
CA ILE A 61 -2.75 -6.20 1.15
C ILE A 61 -4.08 -6.80 1.61
N VAL A 62 -4.01 -7.80 2.49
CA VAL A 62 -5.18 -8.44 3.10
C VAL A 62 -5.50 -7.78 4.43
N ARG A 63 -4.47 -7.48 5.21
CA ARG A 63 -4.63 -6.92 6.55
C ARG A 63 -3.49 -6.00 6.91
N GLU A 64 -3.86 -4.92 7.59
CA GLU A 64 -2.93 -3.99 8.22
C GLU A 64 -3.22 -3.89 9.71
N ALA A 65 -2.20 -3.52 10.47
CA ALA A 65 -2.27 -3.28 11.90
C ALA A 65 -1.95 -1.82 12.20
N GLN A 66 -2.68 -1.23 13.14
CA GLN A 66 -2.35 0.08 13.72
C GLN A 66 -1.39 -0.13 14.88
N VAL A 67 -0.19 0.45 14.79
CA VAL A 67 0.91 0.13 15.70
C VAL A 67 1.62 1.36 16.22
N CYS A 68 2.32 1.18 17.34
CA CYS A 68 3.21 2.19 17.89
C CYS A 68 4.50 2.33 17.06
N PRO A 69 5.23 3.46 17.18
CA PRO A 69 6.43 3.70 16.40
C PRO A 69 7.53 2.65 16.60
N ALA A 70 7.60 2.03 17.79
CA ALA A 70 8.55 0.95 18.05
C ALA A 70 8.23 -0.29 17.21
N CYS A 71 6.96 -0.74 17.23
CA CYS A 71 6.51 -1.86 16.43
C CYS A 71 6.58 -1.59 14.92
N ALA A 72 6.35 -0.35 14.49
CA ALA A 72 6.51 0.05 13.09
C ALA A 72 7.96 -0.10 12.61
N ARG A 73 8.93 0.42 13.38
CA ARG A 73 10.36 0.28 13.07
C ARG A 73 10.81 -1.18 13.06
N ALA A 74 10.38 -1.98 14.02
CA ALA A 74 10.70 -3.41 14.07
C ALA A 74 10.17 -4.15 12.83
N THR A 75 8.94 -3.84 12.41
CA THR A 75 8.34 -4.42 11.20
C THR A 75 9.08 -3.99 9.93
N ALA A 76 9.47 -2.72 9.84
CA ALA A 76 10.25 -2.21 8.72
C ALA A 76 11.63 -2.87 8.62
N ALA A 77 12.33 -3.04 9.74
CA ALA A 77 13.62 -3.73 9.80
C ALA A 77 13.49 -5.19 9.34
N ALA A 78 12.53 -5.94 9.90
CA ALA A 78 12.30 -7.33 9.50
C ALA A 78 11.99 -7.47 8.00
N ARG A 79 11.20 -6.55 7.42
CA ARG A 79 10.92 -6.53 5.97
C ARG A 79 12.16 -6.20 5.14
N ALA A 80 13.00 -5.29 5.61
CA ALA A 80 14.24 -4.95 4.91
C ALA A 80 15.20 -6.16 4.89
N GLU A 81 15.34 -6.88 6.00
CA GLU A 81 16.16 -8.10 6.09
C GLU A 81 15.66 -9.20 5.15
N LEU A 82 14.35 -9.46 5.14
CA LEU A 82 13.72 -10.41 4.21
C LEU A 82 13.98 -10.04 2.74
N THR A 83 13.97 -8.75 2.42
CA THR A 83 14.21 -8.29 1.04
C THR A 83 15.70 -8.39 0.67
N ALA A 84 16.60 -8.10 1.62
CA ALA A 84 18.04 -8.18 1.42
C ALA A 84 18.55 -9.64 1.29
N GLY A 85 17.92 -10.59 1.98
CA GLY A 85 18.26 -12.02 1.91
C GLY A 85 17.76 -12.74 0.65
N LEU A 86 17.00 -12.06 -0.21
CA LEU A 86 16.51 -12.57 -1.50
C LEU A 86 17.37 -12.13 -2.69
N GLY A 87 18.53 -11.51 -2.42
CA GLY A 87 19.49 -11.00 -3.42
C GLY A 87 20.59 -11.98 -3.78
#